data_AF-A0A355AVD9-F1
#
_entry.id   AF-A0A355AVD9-F1
#
_cell.length_a   1.000
_cell.length_b   1.000
_cell.length_c   1.000
_cell.angle_alpha   90.00
_cell.angle_beta   90.00
_cell.angle_gamma   90.00
#
_symmetry.space_group_name_H-M   'P 1'
#
loop_
_entity.id
_entity.type
_entity.pdbx_description
1 polymer ?
#
loop_
_entity_poly.entity_id
_entity_poly.type
_entity_poly.pdbx_seq_one_letter_code
_entity_poly.pdbx_strand_id
1 'polypeptide(L)' 'RAVKTVFIDGELAVDTGSVVHLDMSDAAGRLEIAQQRMLKDVPNHDFLGREAKDITPLSLIL' A
#
# COMPACT_ATOMS: atom_id res chain seq x y z
N ARG A 1 -4.46 11.28 -16.80
CA ARG A 1 -5.04 10.32 -17.78
C ARG A 1 -4.73 8.91 -17.28
N ALA A 2 -5.70 8.00 -17.20
CA ALA A 2 -5.47 6.65 -16.68
C ALA A 2 -4.64 5.81 -17.66
N VAL A 3 -3.70 5.02 -17.14
CA VAL A 3 -2.95 4.01 -17.88
C VAL A 3 -3.86 2.80 -18.08
N LYS A 4 -3.98 2.33 -19.33
CA LYS A 4 -4.88 1.22 -19.67
C LYS A 4 -4.17 -0.09 -19.98
N THR A 5 -2.98 -0.02 -20.57
CA THR A 5 -2.24 -1.21 -20.98
C THR A 5 -0.77 -1.00 -20.68
N VAL A 6 -0.13 -1.99 -20.05
CA VAL A 6 1.30 -1.99 -19.70
C VAL A 6 1.89 -3.34 -20.04
N PHE A 7 3.07 -3.33 -20.67
CA PHE A 7 3.90 -4.51 -20.86
C PHE A 7 5.23 -4.35 -20.12
N ILE A 8 5.71 -5.42 -19.51
CA ILE A 8 7.04 -5.52 -18.86
C ILE A 8 7.74 -6.70 -19.52
N ASP A 9 8.91 -6.48 -20.12
CA ASP A 9 9.68 -7.51 -20.83
C ASP A 9 8.89 -8.28 -21.91
N GLY A 10 7.93 -7.59 -22.54
CA GLY A 10 7.04 -8.18 -23.55
C GLY A 10 5.83 -8.92 -22.99
N GLU A 11 5.71 -9.04 -21.66
CA GLU A 11 4.58 -9.66 -20.98
C GLU A 11 3.53 -8.63 -20.57
N LEU A 12 2.25 -8.94 -20.78
CA LEU A 12 1.14 -8.06 -20.39
C LEU A 12 1.02 -8.00 -18.87
N ALA A 13 1.11 -6.81 -18.28
CA ALA A 13 1.04 -6.59 -16.83
C ALA A 13 -0.23 -5.86 -16.38
N VAL A 14 -0.74 -4.96 -17.22
CA VAL A 14 -2.01 -4.24 -17.01
C VAL A 14 -2.81 -4.32 -18.30
N ASP A 15 -4.10 -4.63 -18.20
CA ASP A 15 -5.04 -4.57 -19.31
C ASP A 15 -6.36 -3.91 -18.90
N THR A 16 -6.91 -3.09 -19.78
CA THR A 16 -8.09 -2.25 -19.53
C THR A 16 -8.06 -1.40 -18.25
N GLY A 17 -6.86 -1.16 -17.69
CA GLY A 17 -6.65 -0.44 -16.43
C GLY A 17 -6.58 -1.33 -15.17
N SER A 18 -6.65 -2.65 -15.33
CA SER A 18 -6.53 -3.64 -14.25
C SER A 18 -5.24 -4.44 -14.38
N VAL A 19 -4.59 -4.75 -13.26
CA VAL A 19 -3.45 -5.69 -13.26
C VAL A 19 -3.95 -7.11 -13.55
N VAL A 20 -3.18 -7.88 -14.32
CA VAL A 20 -3.62 -9.21 -14.80
C VAL A 20 -3.01 -10.38 -14.03
N HIS A 21 -1.95 -10.14 -13.26
CA HIS A 21 -1.18 -11.18 -12.53
C HIS A 21 -1.32 -11.10 -11.01
N LEU A 22 -2.27 -10.31 -10.51
CA LEU A 22 -2.46 -10.11 -9.07
C LEU A 22 -3.95 -10.18 -8.74
N ASP A 23 -4.30 -11.02 -7.76
CA ASP A 23 -5.60 -10.92 -7.10
C ASP A 23 -5.60 -9.65 -6.23
N MET A 24 -6.25 -8.62 -6.75
CA MET A 24 -6.31 -7.32 -6.08
C MET A 24 -7.01 -7.37 -4.73
N SER A 25 -8.00 -8.24 -4.55
CA SER A 25 -8.74 -8.35 -3.29
C SER A 25 -7.87 -9.03 -2.22
N ASP A 26 -7.23 -10.13 -2.56
CA ASP A 26 -6.29 -10.80 -1.63
C ASP A 26 -5.11 -9.88 -1.29
N ALA A 27 -4.52 -9.25 -2.31
CA ALA A 27 -3.38 -8.34 -2.13
C ALA A 27 -3.74 -7.15 -1.21
N ALA A 28 -4.92 -6.56 -1.37
CA ALA A 28 -5.40 -5.49 -0.51
C ALA A 28 -5.54 -5.95 0.94
N GLY A 29 -6.14 -7.12 1.19
CA GLY A 29 -6.27 -7.66 2.54
C GLY A 29 -4.92 -7.96 3.20
N ARG A 30 -3.97 -8.53 2.45
CA ARG A 30 -2.61 -8.79 2.94
C ARG A 30 -1.88 -7.49 3.28
N LEU A 31 -2.03 -6.46 2.44
CA LEU A 31 -1.45 -5.15 2.66
C LEU A 31 -2.02 -4.48 3.93
N GLU A 32 -3.33 -4.55 4.13
CA GLU A 32 -3.98 -4.00 5.33
C GLU A 32 -3.47 -4.69 6.61
N ILE A 33 -3.40 -6.02 6.63
CA ILE A 33 -2.86 -6.75 7.78
C ILE A 33 -1.41 -6.36 8.06
N ALA A 34 -0.58 -6.23 7.03
CA ALA A 34 0.80 -5.77 7.19
C ALA A 34 0.86 -4.34 7.72
N GLN A 35 0.00 -3.44 7.24
CA GLN A 35 -0.10 -2.07 7.74
C GLN A 35 -0.48 -2.05 9.22
N GLN A 36 -1.45 -2.84 9.67
CA GLN A 36 -1.85 -2.89 11.08
C GLN A 36 -0.70 -3.38 11.99
N ARG A 37 0.06 -4.39 11.54
CA ARG A 37 1.25 -4.86 12.26
C ARG A 37 2.32 -3.77 12.35
N MET A 38 2.59 -3.11 11.23
CA MET A 38 3.52 -1.99 11.17
C MET A 38 3.11 -0.88 12.13
N LEU A 39 1.87 -0.41 12.07
CA LEU A 39 1.36 0.67 12.93
C LEU A 39 1.49 0.33 14.42
N LYS A 40 1.16 -0.91 14.81
CA LYS A 40 1.32 -1.39 16.19
C LYS A 40 2.78 -1.38 16.66
N ASP A 41 3.73 -1.58 15.75
CA ASP A 41 5.15 -1.71 16.08
C ASP A 41 5.92 -0.38 16.00
N VAL A 42 5.28 0.68 15.50
CA VAL A 42 5.90 2.01 15.37
C VAL A 42 6.53 2.52 16.66
N PRO A 43 5.92 2.40 17.85
CA PRO A 43 6.56 2.85 19.10
C PRO A 43 7.89 2.14 19.41
N ASN A 44 8.10 0.92 18.91
CA ASN A 44 9.37 0.20 19.08
C ASN A 44 10.47 0.69 18.13
N HIS A 45 10.09 1.40 17.07
CA HIS A 45 10.99 1.94 16.05
C HIS A 45 11.18 3.46 16.12
N ASP A 46 10.30 4.18 16.82
CA ASP A 46 10.45 5.61 17.10
C ASP A 46 11.28 5.84 18.37
N PHE A 47 12.31 6.69 18.28
CA PHE A 47 13.17 7.01 19.42
C PHE A 47 12.39 7.61 20.61
N LEU A 48 11.31 8.34 20.35
CA LEU A 48 10.46 8.95 21.37
C LEU A 48 9.25 8.08 21.75
N GLY A 49 9.14 6.86 21.20
CA GLY A 49 8.06 5.92 21.48
C GLY A 49 6.68 6.41 21.03
N ARG A 50 6.61 7.30 20.04
CA ARG A 50 5.35 7.89 19.58
C ARG A 50 4.56 6.93 18.70
N GLU A 51 3.25 7.18 18.59
CA GLU A 51 2.38 6.49 17.64
C GLU A 51 2.55 7.05 16.22
N ALA A 52 2.21 6.26 15.20
CA ALA A 52 2.40 6.63 13.79
C ALA A 52 1.76 7.98 13.40
N LYS A 53 0.56 8.25 13.92
CA LYS A 53 -0.19 9.49 13.66
C LYS A 53 0.50 10.75 14.20
N ASP A 54 1.35 10.60 15.22
CA ASP A 54 2.06 11.71 15.86
C ASP A 54 3.38 12.01 15.13
N ILE A 55 3.91 11.03 14.39
CA ILE A 55 5.13 11.15 13.56
C ILE A 55 4.79 11.76 12.20
N THR A 56 3.79 11.18 11.53
CA THR A 56 3.32 11.61 10.20
C THR A 56 1.81 11.82 10.25
N PRO A 57 1.35 12.97 10.76
CA PRO A 57 -0.07 13.30 10.75
C PRO A 57 -0.59 13.37 9.31
N LEU A 58 -1.79 12.83 9.10
CA LEU A 58 -2.43 12.90 7.78
C LEU A 58 -2.61 14.37 7.38
N SER A 59 -2.08 14.73 6.22
CA SER A 59 -2.14 16.11 5.71
C SER A 59 -3.56 16.51 5.27
N LEU A 60 -4.43 15.53 5.01
CA LEU A 60 -5.86 15.75 4.86
C LEU A 60 -6.59 15.03 6.00
N ILE A 61 -7.39 15.79 6.75
CA ILE A 61 -8.39 15.23 7.65
C ILE A 61 -9.60 14.92 6.77
N LEU A 62 -9.93 13.63 6.63
CA LEU A 62 -11.19 13.17 6.05
C LEU A 62 -12.36 13.40 7.02
#